data_AF-A0A9W8TLZ7-F1
#
_entry.id   AF-A0A9W8TLZ7-F1
#
_cell.length_a   1.000
_cell.length_b   1.000
_cell.length_c   1.000
_cell.angle_alpha   90.00
_cell.angle_beta   90.00
_cell.angle_gamma   90.00
#
_symmetry.space_group_name_H-M   'P 1'
#
loop_
_entity.id
_entity.type
_entity.pdbx_description
1 polymer ?
#
loop_
_entity_poly.entity_id
_entity_poly.type
_entity_poly.pdbx_seq_one_letter_code
_entity_poly.pdbx_strand_id
1 'polypeptide(L)'
;MFSPLILQRSGIGDPKVLNEAAVPIIVDVPGVGADYEDHNTMIYLYNSSLRPYETLDNLYSGRISLDVMIAEKHEMLNYGGVDVQSKLRPTEADVEAMGPGSKAS
;
A
#
# COMPACT_ATOMS: atom_id res chain seq x y z
N MET A 1 9.85 -5.64 2.29
CA MET A 1 10.45 -5.19 3.58
C MET A 1 11.36 -6.24 4.24
N PHE A 2 11.15 -7.55 4.08
CA PHE A 2 11.96 -8.58 4.78
C PHE A 2 13.35 -8.85 4.17
N SER A 3 13.51 -8.73 2.85
CA SER A 3 14.77 -9.07 2.18
C SER A 3 15.96 -8.23 2.66
N PRO A 4 15.87 -6.89 2.81
CA PRO A 4 16.96 -6.10 3.37
C PRO A 4 17.41 -6.56 4.77
N LEU A 5 16.45 -6.92 5.64
CA LEU A 5 16.76 -7.40 6.98
C LEU A 5 17.47 -8.76 6.97
N ILE A 6 17.13 -9.65 6.03
CA ILE A 6 17.84 -10.93 5.85
C ILE A 6 19.28 -10.64 5.43
N LEU A 7 19.49 -9.82 4.41
CA LEU A 7 20.83 -9.46 3.92
C LEU A 7 21.69 -8.81 5.00
N GLN A 8 21.15 -7.83 5.73
CA GLN A 8 21.88 -7.15 6.80
C GLN A 8 22.30 -8.11 7.91
N ARG A 9 21.42 -9.02 8.36
CA ARG A 9 21.77 -10.06 9.35
C ARG A 9 22.76 -11.09 8.83
N SER A 10 22.85 -11.25 7.50
CA SER A 10 23.86 -12.05 6.83
C SER A 10 25.16 -11.29 6.56
N GLY A 11 25.32 -10.06 7.07
CA GLY A 11 26.54 -9.27 6.88
C GLY A 11 26.64 -8.54 5.54
N ILE A 12 25.52 -8.34 4.84
CA ILE A 12 25.44 -7.66 3.56
C ILE A 12 24.61 -6.38 3.74
N GLY A 13 25.26 -5.21 3.73
CA GLY A 13 24.58 -3.93 3.97
C GLY A 13 25.54 -2.77 4.25
N ASP A 14 25.01 -1.64 4.70
CA ASP A 14 25.82 -0.48 5.10
C ASP A 14 26.73 -0.85 6.28
N PRO A 15 28.06 -0.72 6.16
CA PRO A 15 29.01 -1.01 7.23
C PRO A 15 28.71 -0.30 8.54
N LYS A 16 28.18 0.93 8.53
CA LYS A 16 27.81 1.66 9.75
C LYS A 16 26.69 0.93 10.48
N VAL A 17 25.62 0.59 9.75
CA VAL A 17 24.48 -0.15 10.28
C VAL A 17 24.90 -1.53 10.79
N LEU A 18 25.74 -2.25 10.03
CA LEU A 18 26.22 -3.57 10.42
C LEU A 18 27.12 -3.52 11.66
N ASN A 19 28.03 -2.54 11.75
CA ASN A 19 28.91 -2.35 12.92
C ASN A 19 28.10 -1.99 14.18
N GLU A 20 27.14 -1.07 14.07
CA GLU A 20 26.24 -0.72 15.18
C GLU A 20 25.43 -1.92 15.68
N ALA A 21 25.05 -2.81 14.76
CA ALA A 21 24.34 -4.05 15.06
C ALA A 21 25.26 -5.21 15.47
N ALA A 22 26.58 -5.01 15.56
CA ALA A 22 27.58 -6.04 15.83
C ALA A 22 27.50 -7.26 14.88
N VAL A 23 27.12 -7.02 13.62
CA VAL A 23 27.10 -8.03 12.56
C VAL A 23 28.42 -8.00 11.80
N PRO A 24 29.13 -9.15 11.65
CA PRO A 24 30.31 -9.22 10.81
C PRO A 24 30.01 -8.79 9.37
N ILE A 25 30.78 -7.84 8.86
CA ILE A 25 30.62 -7.36 7.49
C ILE A 25 31.22 -8.38 6.53
N ILE A 26 30.38 -8.95 5.66
CA ILE A 26 30.78 -9.84 4.56
C ILE A 26 30.87 -9.03 3.27
N VAL A 27 29.87 -8.17 2.99
CA VAL A 27 29.84 -7.31 1.80
C VAL A 27 29.30 -5.93 2.16
N ASP A 28 30.05 -4.90 1.81
CA ASP A 28 29.66 -3.49 1.93
C ASP A 28 28.68 -3.13 0.80
N VAL A 29 27.39 -2.97 1.15
CA VAL A 29 26.33 -2.58 0.21
C VAL A 29 25.40 -1.56 0.88
N PRO A 30 25.73 -0.26 0.87
CA PRO A 30 24.97 0.75 1.61
C PRO A 30 23.51 0.90 1.18
N GLY A 31 23.19 0.51 -0.07
CA GLY A 31 21.81 0.55 -0.59
C GLY A 31 20.87 -0.53 -0.01
N VAL A 32 21.38 -1.52 0.74
CA VAL A 32 20.51 -2.55 1.35
C VAL A 32 19.65 -1.91 2.43
N GLY A 33 18.35 -1.77 2.12
CA GLY A 33 17.36 -1.21 3.04
C GLY A 33 17.23 0.31 3.00
N ALA A 34 18.00 0.96 2.11
CA ALA A 34 17.84 2.38 1.81
C ALA A 34 16.69 2.62 0.81
N ASP A 35 16.35 3.90 0.62
CA ASP A 35 15.44 4.37 -0.44
C ASP A 35 14.11 3.60 -0.48
N TYR A 36 13.48 3.46 0.69
CA TYR A 36 12.14 2.89 0.77
C TYR A 36 11.14 3.83 0.09
N GLU A 37 10.54 3.35 -1.00
CA GLU A 37 9.49 4.03 -1.74
C GLU A 37 8.16 3.32 -1.54
N ASP A 38 7.08 4.09 -1.40
CA ASP A 38 5.72 3.57 -1.27
C ASP A 38 4.72 4.46 -2.01
N HIS A 39 3.50 3.97 -2.19
CA HIS A 39 2.40 4.76 -2.72
C HIS A 39 1.65 5.45 -1.58
N ASN A 40 1.74 6.78 -1.54
CA ASN A 40 0.96 7.58 -0.60
C ASN A 40 -0.54 7.48 -0.91
N THR A 41 -1.28 6.80 -0.04
CA THR A 41 -2.71 6.53 -0.23
C THR A 41 -3.56 7.53 0.55
N MET A 42 -4.59 8.08 -0.10
CA MET A 42 -5.65 8.88 0.53
C MET A 42 -7.01 8.24 0.26
N ILE A 43 -7.86 8.19 1.29
CA ILE A 43 -9.20 7.61 1.20
C ILE A 43 -10.23 8.69 1.49
N TYR A 44 -11.10 8.96 0.52
CA TYR A 44 -12.25 9.84 0.68
C TYR A 44 -13.52 9.00 0.69
N LEU A 45 -14.23 9.02 1.83
CA LEU A 45 -15.46 8.24 2.02
C LEU A 45 -16.67 9.08 1.61
N TYR A 46 -17.59 8.46 0.89
CA TYR A 46 -18.84 9.07 0.44
C TYR A 46 -20.02 8.19 0.83
N ASN A 47 -21.11 8.80 1.32
CA ASN A 47 -22.37 8.08 1.49
C ASN A 47 -23.01 7.82 0.13
N SER A 48 -23.62 6.65 -0.02
CA SER A 48 -24.39 6.29 -1.22
C SER A 48 -25.78 5.78 -0.81
N SER A 49 -26.69 5.76 -1.77
CA SER A 49 -28.02 5.14 -1.63
C SER A 49 -28.02 3.66 -2.08
N LEU A 50 -26.85 3.02 -2.16
CA LEU A 50 -26.72 1.63 -2.58
C LEU A 50 -27.27 0.67 -1.52
N ARG A 51 -27.69 -0.51 -1.95
CA ARG A 51 -28.32 -1.51 -1.10
C ARG A 51 -27.26 -2.29 -0.29
N PRO A 52 -27.69 -2.95 0.81
CA PRO A 52 -26.85 -3.81 1.66
C PRO A 52 -25.89 -4.79 0.99
N TYR A 53 -26.22 -5.26 -0.22
CA TYR A 53 -25.44 -6.24 -0.97
C TYR A 53 -24.77 -5.65 -2.22
N GLU A 54 -24.64 -4.33 -2.30
CA GLU A 54 -23.97 -3.62 -3.40
C GLU A 54 -22.66 -2.97 -2.95
N THR A 55 -22.36 -3.00 -1.65
CA THR A 55 -21.10 -2.54 -1.07
C THR A 55 -20.62 -3.54 -0.01
N LEU A 56 -19.36 -3.40 0.41
CA LEU A 56 -18.79 -4.23 1.48
C LEU A 56 -19.11 -3.68 2.89
N ASP A 57 -19.82 -2.55 3.01
CA ASP A 57 -20.05 -1.86 4.29
C ASP A 57 -20.75 -2.75 5.31
N ASN A 58 -21.76 -3.52 4.89
CA ASN A 58 -22.51 -4.38 5.80
C ASN A 58 -21.75 -5.62 6.24
N LEU A 59 -20.85 -6.12 5.40
CA LEU A 59 -19.92 -7.18 5.77
C LEU A 59 -18.90 -6.65 6.79
N TYR A 60 -18.23 -5.53 6.49
CA TYR A 60 -17.21 -4.96 7.37
C TYR A 60 -17.77 -4.41 8.69
N SER A 61 -19.02 -3.95 8.70
CA SER A 61 -19.70 -3.53 9.94
C SER A 61 -20.33 -4.66 10.73
N GLY A 62 -20.27 -5.91 10.24
CA GLY A 62 -20.83 -7.09 10.89
C GLY A 62 -22.36 -7.13 10.89
N ARG A 63 -23.04 -6.31 10.08
CA ARG A 63 -24.50 -6.36 9.90
C ARG A 63 -24.96 -7.58 9.12
N ILE A 64 -24.05 -8.17 8.33
CA ILE A 64 -24.21 -9.47 7.70
C ILE A 64 -23.16 -10.42 8.30
N SER A 65 -23.56 -11.66 8.60
CA SER A 65 -22.65 -12.68 9.12
C SER A 65 -21.80 -13.26 8.00
N LEU A 66 -20.47 -13.18 8.15
CA LEU A 66 -19.52 -13.82 7.24
C LEU A 66 -19.72 -15.34 7.18
N ASP A 67 -20.01 -15.99 8.31
CA ASP A 67 -20.22 -17.44 8.37
C ASP A 67 -21.43 -17.88 7.52
N VAL A 68 -22.51 -17.10 7.58
CA VAL A 68 -23.70 -17.33 6.75
C VAL A 68 -23.36 -17.14 5.27
N MET A 69 -22.69 -16.04 4.91
CA MET A 69 -22.28 -15.79 3.53
C MET A 69 -21.38 -16.90 2.97
N ILE A 70 -20.46 -17.44 3.79
CA ILE A 70 -19.61 -18.57 3.41
C ILE A 70 -20.44 -19.83 3.18
N ALA A 71 -21.34 -20.16 4.10
CA ALA A 71 -22.19 -21.34 4.00
C ALA A 71 -23.08 -21.29 2.74
N GLU A 72 -23.58 -20.10 2.41
CA GLU A 72 -24.42 -19.85 1.24
C GLU A 72 -23.62 -19.67 -0.06
N LYS A 73 -22.28 -19.61 0.02
CA LYS A 73 -21.39 -19.27 -1.11
C LYS A 73 -21.81 -17.97 -1.80
N HIS A 74 -22.16 -16.96 -1.01
CA HIS A 74 -22.70 -15.71 -1.49
C HIS A 74 -21.73 -15.01 -2.47
N GLU A 75 -22.22 -14.59 -3.63
CA GLU A 75 -21.40 -14.10 -4.75
C GLU A 75 -20.50 -12.92 -4.39
N MET A 76 -20.96 -12.05 -3.48
CA MET A 76 -20.18 -10.93 -2.94
C MET A 76 -18.81 -11.33 -2.35
N LEU A 77 -18.64 -12.58 -1.89
CA LEU A 77 -17.34 -13.03 -1.39
C LEU A 77 -16.26 -13.12 -2.48
N ASN A 78 -16.65 -13.06 -3.76
CA ASN A 78 -15.74 -12.97 -4.89
C ASN A 78 -15.41 -11.52 -5.29
N TYR A 79 -16.04 -10.52 -4.65
CA TYR A 79 -15.84 -9.11 -4.97
C TYR A 79 -14.69 -8.51 -4.17
N GLY A 80 -13.71 -7.93 -4.89
CA GLY A 80 -12.52 -7.31 -4.29
C GLY A 80 -12.72 -5.87 -3.77
N GLY A 81 -13.91 -5.28 -3.90
CA GLY A 81 -14.20 -3.93 -3.39
C GLY A 81 -13.94 -2.78 -4.35
N VAL A 82 -13.42 -3.04 -5.56
CA VAL A 82 -13.14 -2.02 -6.57
C VAL A 82 -13.50 -2.53 -7.97
N ASP A 83 -14.56 -1.97 -8.56
CA ASP A 83 -14.96 -2.28 -9.95
C ASP A 83 -14.26 -1.40 -11.00
N VAL A 84 -13.93 -0.16 -10.63
CA VAL A 84 -13.42 0.86 -11.54
C VAL A 84 -12.24 1.59 -10.90
N GLN A 85 -11.15 1.72 -11.67
CA GLN A 85 -9.98 2.49 -11.29
C GLN A 85 -9.45 3.27 -12.49
N SER A 86 -8.78 4.39 -12.24
CA SER A 86 -8.14 5.20 -13.28
C SER A 86 -6.72 5.60 -12.88
N LYS A 87 -5.89 5.87 -13.88
CA LYS A 87 -4.58 6.53 -13.70
C LYS A 87 -4.69 7.91 -14.32
N LEU A 88 -4.52 8.93 -13.50
CA LEU A 88 -4.63 10.31 -13.94
C LEU A 88 -3.24 10.91 -14.11
N ARG A 89 -3.07 11.70 -15.16
CA ARG A 89 -1.92 12.59 -15.34
C ARG A 89 -2.45 14.02 -15.29
N PRO A 90 -1.95 14.89 -14.40
CA PRO A 90 -2.34 16.29 -14.36
C PRO A 90 -2.13 16.97 -15.72
N THR A 91 -3.04 17.88 -16.08
CA THR A 91 -2.84 18.78 -17.22
C THR A 91 -1.81 19.86 -16.86
N GLU A 92 -1.34 20.61 -17.86
CA GLU A 92 -0.41 21.73 -17.60
C GLU A 92 -1.03 22.76 -16.63
N ALA A 93 -2.32 23.07 -16.81
CA ALA A 93 -3.05 23.96 -15.92
C ALA A 93 -3.14 23.41 -14.48
N ASP A 94 -3.33 22.10 -14.30
CA ASP A 94 -3.33 21.48 -12.97
C ASP A 94 -1.95 21.59 -12.30
N VAL A 95 -0.87 21.36 -13.05
CA VAL A 95 0.51 21.45 -12.52
C VAL A 95 0.82 22.88 -12.05
N GLU A 96 0.41 23.90 -12.82
CA GLU A 96 0.58 25.30 -12.43
C GLU A 96 -0.16 25.64 -11.13
N ALA A 97 -1.34 25.06 -10.91
CA ALA A 97 -2.13 25.27 -9.70
C ALA A 97 -1.54 24.59 -8.44
N MET A 98 -0.69 23.57 -8.59
CA MET A 98 -0.08 22.82 -7.47
C MET A 98 1.11 23.51 -6.80
N GLY A 99 1.62 24.62 -7.36
CA GLY A 99 2.71 25.41 -6.79
C GLY A 99 4.12 25.04 -7.28
N PRO A 100 5.18 25.74 -6.83
CA PRO A 100 6.50 25.69 -7.47
C PRO A 100 7.27 24.36 -7.36
N GLY A 101 6.86 23.43 -6.48
CA GLY A 101 7.52 22.13 -6.30
C GLY A 101 6.97 20.99 -7.17
N SER A 102 5.91 21.23 -7.96
CA SER A 102 5.24 20.20 -8.78
C SER A 102 5.75 20.14 -10.22
N LYS A 103 6.58 21.11 -10.64
CA LYS A 103 7.16 21.13 -11.99
C LYS A 103 8.31 20.13 -12.04
N ALA A 104 8.23 19.18 -12.98
CA ALA A 104 9.33 18.26 -13.25
C ALA A 104 10.57 19.06 -13.70
N SER A 105 11.71 18.81 -13.06
CA SER A 105 13.02 19.36 -13.41
C SER A 105 13.57 18.75 -14.70
#